data_AF-A0A966RXL5-F1
#
_entry.id   AF-A0A966RXL5-F1
#
_cell.length_a   1.000
_cell.length_b   1.000
_cell.length_c   1.000
_cell.angle_alpha   90.00
_cell.angle_beta   90.00
_cell.angle_gamma   90.00
#
_symmetry.space_group_name_H-M   'P 1'
#
loop_
_entity.id
_entity.type
_entity.pdbx_description
1 polymer ?
#
loop_
_entity_poly.entity_id
_entity_poly.type
_entity_poly.pdbx_seq_one_letter_code
_entity_poly.pdbx_strand_id
1 'polypeptide(L)'
;MAEDWLKKLGISENEIDDLRVLAFSYIRQGHYTTALKIYKGILVLSKKAPEDLETYGALLLQTGQYKEAIDPLEKVLKIHKDHLKTRLNYAKALLLCGYRQRGIQECLELMRCPEPKIASDAEALKLAYS
;
A
#
# COMPACT_ATOMS: atom_id res chain seq x y z
N MET A 1 -6.66 -14.39 17.93
CA MET A 1 -5.93 -15.46 17.19
C MET A 1 -6.42 -15.38 15.76
N ALA A 2 -5.54 -15.09 14.79
CA ALA A 2 -5.95 -15.14 13.39
C ALA A 2 -6.23 -16.62 13.06
N GLU A 3 -7.45 -16.93 12.67
CA GLU A 3 -7.79 -18.27 12.22
C GLU A 3 -7.02 -18.57 10.93
N ASP A 4 -6.40 -19.74 10.86
CA ASP A 4 -5.66 -20.20 9.69
C ASP A 4 -6.66 -20.68 8.62
N TRP A 5 -7.19 -19.71 7.86
CA TRP A 5 -8.20 -19.93 6.83
C TRP A 5 -7.69 -20.79 5.67
N LEU A 6 -6.37 -20.77 5.39
CA LEU A 6 -5.74 -21.65 4.39
C LEU A 6 -6.06 -23.11 4.71
N LYS A 7 -5.75 -23.52 5.95
CA LYS A 7 -5.99 -24.89 6.40
C LYS A 7 -7.46 -25.25 6.42
N LYS A 8 -8.35 -24.34 6.85
CA LYS A 8 -9.81 -24.60 6.90
C LYS A 8 -10.42 -24.78 5.50
N LEU A 9 -9.97 -23.99 4.53
CA LEU A 9 -10.51 -24.00 3.17
C LEU A 9 -9.76 -24.96 2.24
N GLY A 10 -8.69 -25.61 2.71
CA GLY A 10 -7.84 -26.48 1.90
C GLY A 10 -7.07 -25.72 0.83
N ILE A 11 -6.85 -24.42 1.03
CA ILE A 11 -6.12 -23.54 0.10
C ILE A 11 -4.63 -23.61 0.44
N SER A 12 -3.83 -23.88 -0.58
CA SER A 12 -2.37 -23.89 -0.52
C SER A 12 -1.77 -22.49 -0.64
N GLU A 13 -0.52 -22.32 -0.20
CA GLU A 13 0.21 -21.06 -0.41
C GLU A 13 0.39 -20.75 -1.91
N ASN A 14 0.51 -21.78 -2.75
CA ASN A 14 0.62 -21.61 -4.20
C ASN A 14 -0.64 -20.99 -4.83
N GLU A 15 -1.83 -21.34 -4.33
CA GLU A 15 -3.07 -20.70 -4.77
C GLU A 15 -3.15 -19.22 -4.37
N ILE A 16 -2.48 -18.81 -3.29
CA ILE A 16 -2.34 -17.38 -2.95
C ILE A 16 -1.44 -16.67 -3.95
N ASP A 17 -0.36 -17.30 -4.39
CA ASP A 17 0.50 -16.75 -5.45
C ASP A 17 -0.26 -16.60 -6.77
N ASP A 18 -1.09 -17.57 -7.14
CA ASP A 18 -1.97 -17.47 -8.31
C ASP A 18 -2.94 -16.29 -8.20
N LEU A 19 -3.50 -16.04 -7.01
CA LEU A 19 -4.33 -14.86 -6.74
C LEU A 19 -3.55 -13.55 -6.87
N ARG A 20 -2.29 -13.50 -6.41
CA ARG A 20 -1.43 -12.32 -6.58
C ARG A 20 -1.18 -12.05 -8.07
N VAL A 21 -0.83 -13.07 -8.84
CA VAL A 21 -0.62 -12.96 -10.30
C VAL A 21 -1.89 -12.47 -11.00
N LEU A 22 -3.06 -13.01 -10.63
CA LEU A 22 -4.34 -12.56 -11.14
C LEU A 22 -4.61 -11.08 -10.81
N ALA A 23 -4.38 -10.67 -9.56
CA ALA A 23 -4.54 -9.28 -9.15
C ALA A 23 -3.59 -8.34 -9.92
N PHE A 24 -2.33 -8.73 -10.13
CA PHE A 24 -1.38 -7.97 -10.94
C PHE A 24 -1.83 -7.84 -12.40
N SER A 25 -2.42 -8.88 -12.99
CA SER A 25 -3.01 -8.80 -14.33
C SER A 25 -4.12 -7.73 -14.39
N TYR A 26 -5.01 -7.69 -13.39
CA TYR A 26 -6.03 -6.64 -13.31
C TYR A 26 -5.45 -5.25 -13.08
N ILE A 27 -4.40 -5.11 -12.26
CA ILE A 27 -3.67 -3.84 -12.06
C ILE A 27 -3.13 -3.32 -13.40
N ARG A 28 -2.50 -4.19 -14.19
CA ARG A 28 -1.94 -3.82 -15.50
C ARG A 28 -3.00 -3.39 -16.52
N GLN A 29 -4.21 -3.91 -16.38
CA GLN A 29 -5.37 -3.55 -17.20
C GLN A 29 -6.12 -2.31 -16.65
N GLY A 30 -5.70 -1.75 -15.52
CA GLY A 30 -6.37 -0.61 -14.88
C GLY A 30 -7.62 -0.97 -14.07
N HIS A 31 -7.92 -2.26 -13.89
CA HIS A 31 -9.06 -2.75 -13.12
C HIS A 31 -8.76 -2.77 -11.61
N TYR A 32 -8.47 -1.59 -11.04
CA TYR A 32 -8.00 -1.46 -9.64
C TYR A 32 -9.02 -1.92 -8.60
N THR A 33 -10.32 -1.69 -8.82
CA THR A 33 -11.37 -2.13 -7.89
C THR A 33 -11.49 -3.65 -7.82
N THR A 34 -11.26 -4.35 -8.94
CA THR A 34 -11.21 -5.82 -8.98
C THR A 34 -9.98 -6.33 -8.26
N ALA A 35 -8.80 -5.76 -8.55
CA ALA A 35 -7.56 -6.12 -7.85
C ALA A 35 -7.66 -5.89 -6.34
N LEU A 36 -8.31 -4.79 -5.91
CA LEU A 36 -8.53 -4.49 -4.50
C LEU A 36 -9.36 -5.57 -3.80
N LYS A 37 -10.41 -6.08 -4.44
CA LYS A 37 -11.21 -7.19 -3.89
C LYS A 37 -10.39 -8.46 -3.72
N ILE A 38 -9.51 -8.77 -4.68
CA ILE A 38 -8.62 -9.95 -4.60
C ILE A 38 -7.65 -9.79 -3.43
N TYR A 39 -6.96 -8.65 -3.32
CA TYR A 39 -6.03 -8.40 -2.21
C TYR A 39 -6.72 -8.39 -0.84
N LYS A 40 -7.96 -7.92 -0.75
CA LYS A 40 -8.76 -8.06 0.47
C LYS A 40 -8.96 -9.53 0.85
N GLY A 41 -9.20 -10.41 -0.13
CA GLY A 41 -9.27 -11.85 0.07
C GLY A 41 -7.93 -12.45 0.52
N ILE A 42 -6.84 -12.11 -0.16
CA ILE A 42 -5.48 -12.55 0.19
C ILE A 42 -5.17 -12.25 1.67
N LEU A 43 -5.44 -11.03 2.12
CA LEU A 43 -5.18 -10.59 3.50
C LEU A 43 -6.07 -11.25 4.57
N VAL A 44 -7.17 -11.90 4.17
CA VAL A 44 -8.01 -12.74 5.05
C VAL A 44 -7.48 -14.16 5.11
N LEU A 45 -7.01 -14.68 3.97
CA LEU A 45 -6.55 -16.05 3.84
C LEU A 45 -5.16 -16.27 4.43
N SER A 46 -4.22 -15.37 4.15
CA SER A 46 -2.80 -15.55 4.49
C SER A 46 -2.32 -14.66 5.63
N LYS A 47 -1.12 -14.99 6.14
CA LYS A 47 -0.37 -14.07 6.99
C LYS A 47 -0.13 -12.78 6.19
N LYS A 48 -0.47 -11.64 6.79
CA LYS A 48 -0.35 -10.30 6.20
C LYS A 48 1.12 -9.96 5.92
N ALA A 49 1.64 -10.45 4.81
CA ALA A 49 3.01 -10.19 4.36
C ALA A 49 3.17 -8.69 4.06
N PRO A 50 4.34 -8.09 4.33
CA PRO A 50 4.58 -6.68 4.03
C PRO A 50 4.27 -6.30 2.58
N GLU A 51 4.57 -7.17 1.62
CA GLU A 51 4.38 -6.96 0.18
C GLU A 51 2.89 -6.92 -0.20
N ASP A 52 2.06 -7.77 0.43
CA ASP A 52 0.62 -7.78 0.23
C ASP A 52 -0.04 -6.53 0.84
N LEU A 53 0.45 -6.10 2.01
CA LEU A 53 0.00 -4.86 2.66
C LEU A 53 0.40 -3.62 1.86
N GLU A 54 1.62 -3.58 1.28
CA GLU A 54 2.04 -2.51 0.39
C GLU A 54 1.08 -2.41 -0.80
N THR A 55 0.85 -3.53 -1.48
CA THR A 55 0.04 -3.54 -2.70
C THR A 55 -1.42 -3.19 -2.39
N TYR A 56 -1.97 -3.71 -1.30
CA TYR A 56 -3.30 -3.36 -0.83
C TYR A 56 -3.42 -1.86 -0.49
N GLY A 57 -2.44 -1.30 0.22
CA GLY A 57 -2.40 0.14 0.53
C GLY A 57 -2.30 1.01 -0.73
N ALA A 58 -1.50 0.61 -1.71
CA ALA A 58 -1.40 1.29 -3.00
C ALA A 58 -2.71 1.21 -3.81
N LEU A 59 -3.39 0.06 -3.79
CA LEU A 59 -4.69 -0.10 -4.43
C LEU A 59 -5.75 0.80 -3.80
N LEU A 60 -5.81 0.87 -2.46
CA LEU A 60 -6.72 1.75 -1.74
C LEU A 60 -6.53 3.23 -2.13
N LEU A 61 -5.29 3.66 -2.34
CA LEU A 61 -5.01 5.01 -2.87
C LEU A 61 -5.57 5.19 -4.28
N GLN A 62 -5.35 4.25 -5.18
CA GLN A 62 -5.81 4.33 -6.58
C GLN A 62 -7.33 4.33 -6.68
N THR A 63 -8.02 3.65 -5.78
CA THR A 63 -9.47 3.55 -5.77
C THR A 63 -10.15 4.64 -4.93
N GLY A 64 -9.40 5.52 -4.27
CA GLY A 64 -9.93 6.67 -3.53
C GLY A 64 -10.19 6.43 -2.03
N GLN A 65 -9.83 5.26 -1.49
CA GLN A 65 -10.00 4.91 -0.08
C GLN A 65 -8.81 5.39 0.76
N TYR A 66 -8.55 6.70 0.75
CA TYR A 66 -7.32 7.29 1.32
C TYR A 66 -7.15 7.01 2.82
N LYS A 67 -8.23 7.13 3.60
CA LYS A 67 -8.20 6.87 5.05
C LYS A 67 -7.83 5.42 5.36
N GLU A 68 -8.36 4.48 4.59
CA GLU A 68 -8.12 3.05 4.77
C GLU A 68 -6.71 2.66 4.34
N ALA A 69 -6.10 3.39 3.40
CA ALA A 69 -4.73 3.14 2.94
C ALA A 69 -3.67 3.39 4.03
N ILE A 70 -3.96 4.25 5.02
CA ILE A 70 -3.00 4.66 6.05
C ILE A 70 -2.52 3.47 6.88
N ASP A 71 -3.43 2.64 7.40
CA ASP A 71 -3.10 1.51 8.29
C ASP A 71 -2.21 0.43 7.64
N PRO A 72 -2.51 -0.11 6.44
CA PRO A 72 -1.63 -1.10 5.81
C PRO A 72 -0.26 -0.50 5.45
N LEU A 73 -0.20 0.74 4.95
CA LEU A 73 1.07 1.40 4.63
C LEU A 73 1.91 1.65 5.89
N GLU A 74 1.30 2.10 6.99
CA GLU A 74 1.99 2.29 8.27
C GLU A 74 2.54 0.96 8.81
N LYS A 75 1.78 -0.15 8.67
CA LYS A 75 2.24 -1.49 9.06
C LYS A 75 3.48 -1.93 8.28
N VAL A 76 3.53 -1.65 6.98
CA VAL A 76 4.72 -1.92 6.17
C VAL A 76 5.91 -1.09 6.68
N LEU A 77 5.73 0.20 6.95
CA LEU A 77 6.80 1.08 7.45
C LEU A 77 7.29 0.73 8.86
N LYS A 78 6.45 0.09 9.69
CA LYS A 78 6.90 -0.44 11.01
C LYS A 78 7.90 -1.59 10.85
N ILE A 79 7.80 -2.36 9.77
CA ILE A 79 8.68 -3.51 9.47
C ILE A 79 9.88 -3.05 8.64
N HIS A 80 9.63 -2.27 7.59
CA HIS A 80 10.61 -1.74 6.66
C HIS A 80 10.59 -0.20 6.69
N LYS A 81 11.30 0.38 7.67
CA LYS A 81 11.31 1.83 7.93
C LYS A 81 11.78 2.66 6.73
N ASP A 82 12.68 2.09 5.93
CA ASP A 82 13.31 2.77 4.79
C ASP A 82 12.66 2.41 3.44
N HIS A 83 11.44 1.83 3.44
CA HIS A 83 10.74 1.50 2.21
C HIS A 83 10.16 2.76 1.54
N LEU A 84 11.00 3.46 0.76
CA LEU A 84 10.74 4.77 0.18
C LEU A 84 9.41 4.86 -0.59
N LYS A 85 9.10 3.85 -1.41
CA LYS A 85 7.86 3.80 -2.20
C LYS A 85 6.61 3.70 -1.32
N THR A 86 6.64 2.89 -0.27
CA THR A 86 5.54 2.80 0.70
C THR A 86 5.40 4.12 1.46
N ARG A 87 6.53 4.73 1.83
CA ARG A 87 6.54 6.00 2.55
C ARG A 87 5.96 7.14 1.71
N LEU A 88 6.26 7.17 0.40
CA LEU A 88 5.65 8.11 -0.53
C LEU A 88 4.12 7.91 -0.65
N ASN A 89 3.67 6.66 -0.77
CA ASN A 89 2.24 6.33 -0.76
C ASN A 89 1.58 6.73 0.58
N TYR A 90 2.25 6.52 1.70
CA TYR A 90 1.76 6.90 3.03
C TYR A 90 1.61 8.41 3.17
N ALA A 91 2.62 9.18 2.74
CA ALA A 91 2.55 10.64 2.69
C ALA A 91 1.36 11.11 1.83
N LYS A 92 1.20 10.51 0.64
CA LYS A 92 0.07 10.79 -0.26
C LYS A 92 -1.29 10.48 0.39
N ALA A 93 -1.40 9.34 1.09
CA ALA A 93 -2.62 8.95 1.81
C ALA A 93 -2.96 9.94 2.93
N LEU A 94 -1.97 10.38 3.71
CA LEU A 94 -2.14 11.37 4.76
C LEU A 94 -2.65 12.70 4.21
N LEU A 95 -2.03 13.20 3.14
CA LEU A 95 -2.42 14.47 2.50
C LEU A 95 -3.84 14.43 1.94
N LEU A 96 -4.18 13.37 1.18
CA LEU A 96 -5.52 13.19 0.61
C LEU A 96 -6.60 12.96 1.67
N CYS A 97 -6.24 12.43 2.84
CA CYS A 97 -7.15 12.27 3.97
C CYS A 97 -7.25 13.52 4.87
N GLY A 98 -6.56 14.62 4.52
CA GLY A 98 -6.60 15.88 5.26
C GLY A 98 -5.62 15.97 6.45
N TYR A 99 -4.79 14.95 6.68
CA TYR A 99 -3.72 14.99 7.69
C TYR A 99 -2.50 15.77 7.19
N ARG A 100 -2.73 17.02 6.79
CA ARG A 100 -1.79 17.89 6.09
C ARG A 100 -0.42 17.97 6.77
N GLN A 101 -0.40 18.26 8.07
CA GLN A 101 0.85 18.43 8.81
C GLN A 101 1.71 17.17 8.80
N ARG A 102 1.10 16.00 9.02
CA ARG A 102 1.79 14.71 9.01
C ARG A 102 2.28 14.37 7.60
N GLY A 103 1.44 14.57 6.58
CA GLY A 103 1.81 14.31 5.20
C GLY A 103 2.98 15.18 4.71
N ILE A 104 2.98 16.48 5.04
CA ILE A 104 4.09 17.38 4.72
C ILE A 104 5.38 16.96 5.43
N GLN A 105 5.31 16.52 6.69
CA GLN A 105 6.48 16.03 7.41
C GLN A 105 7.12 14.83 6.71
N GLU A 106 6.31 13.84 6.29
CA GLU A 106 6.80 12.69 5.54
C GLU A 106 7.43 13.10 4.20
N CYS A 107 6.84 14.06 3.48
CA CYS A 107 7.43 14.60 2.25
C CYS A 107 8.80 15.25 2.49
N LEU A 108 8.97 16.03 3.57
CA LEU A 108 10.26 16.65 3.90
C LEU A 108 11.36 15.63 4.17
N GLU A 109 11.02 14.51 4.81
CA GLU A 109 11.97 13.41 5.02
C GLU A 109 12.31 12.70 3.71
N LEU A 110 11.33 12.45 2.85
CA LEU A 110 11.52 11.83 1.53
C LEU A 110 12.35 12.69 0.57
N MET A 111 12.25 14.02 0.63
CA MET A 111 13.08 14.92 -0.19
C MET A 111 14.59 14.78 0.08
N ARG A 112 14.98 14.19 1.22
CA ARG A 112 16.38 13.95 1.58
C ARG A 112 16.88 12.55 1.20
N CYS A 113 16.04 11.72 0.60
CA CYS A 113 16.40 10.35 0.24
C CYS A 113 17.35 10.33 -0.98
N PRO A 114 18.13 9.24 -1.18
CA PRO A 114 19.07 9.14 -2.28
C PRO A 114 18.42 8.89 -3.65
N GLU A 115 17.12 8.55 -3.69
CA GLU A 115 16.40 8.29 -4.94
C GLU A 115 15.81 9.58 -5.53
N PRO A 116 16.35 10.13 -6.65
CA PRO A 116 15.96 11.45 -7.14
C PRO A 116 14.49 11.52 -7.55
N LYS A 117 13.94 10.42 -8.09
CA LYS A 117 12.53 10.35 -8.48
C LYS A 117 11.61 10.47 -7.27
N ILE A 118 11.89 9.73 -6.19
CA ILE A 118 11.09 9.80 -4.97
C ILE A 118 11.20 11.17 -4.31
N ALA A 119 12.40 11.76 -4.27
CA ALA A 119 12.59 13.11 -3.75
C ALA A 119 11.78 14.15 -4.53
N SER A 120 11.82 14.07 -5.87
CA SER A 120 11.04 14.95 -6.76
C SER A 120 9.53 14.75 -6.61
N ASP A 121 9.06 13.51 -6.50
CA ASP A 121 7.64 13.21 -6.28
C ASP A 121 7.16 13.75 -4.92
N ALA A 122 8.00 13.63 -3.89
CA ALA A 122 7.71 14.15 -2.55
C ALA A 122 7.67 15.69 -2.52
N GLU A 123 8.57 16.35 -3.25
CA GLU A 123 8.58 17.80 -3.41
C GLU A 123 7.30 18.30 -4.11
N ALA A 124 6.92 17.66 -5.22
CA ALA A 124 5.70 17.99 -5.94
C ALA A 124 4.45 17.79 -5.08
N LEU A 125 4.38 16.68 -4.32
CA LEU A 125 3.30 16.44 -3.35
C LEU A 125 3.26 17.52 -2.26
N LYS A 126 4.42 17.91 -1.70
CA LYS A 126 4.46 18.99 -0.71
C LYS A 126 3.92 20.29 -1.29
N LEU A 127 4.37 20.69 -2.49
CA LEU A 127 3.96 21.94 -3.12
C LEU A 127 2.44 21.98 -3.38
N ALA A 128 1.86 20.87 -3.86
CA ALA A 128 0.43 20.77 -4.14
C ALA A 128 -0.46 20.93 -2.88
N TYR A 129 0.11 20.73 -1.69
CA TYR A 129 -0.60 20.81 -0.42
C TYR A 129 -0.03 21.88 0.52
N SER A 130 0.90 22.74 0.07
CA SER A 130 1.51 23.84 0.86
C SER A 130 0.70 25.13 0.87
#